data_AF-A0A2V0NKE4-F1
#
_entry.id   AF-A0A2V0NKE4-F1
#
_cell.length_a   1.000
_cell.length_b   1.000
_cell.length_c   1.000
_cell.angle_alpha   90.00
_cell.angle_beta   90.00
_cell.angle_gamma   90.00
#
_symmetry.space_group_name_H-M   'P 1'
#
loop_
_entity.id
_entity.type
_entity.pdbx_description
1 polymer ?
#
loop_
_entity_poly.entity_id
_entity_poly.type
_entity_poly.pdbx_seq_one_letter_code
_entity_poly.pdbx_strand_id
1 'polypeptide(L)'
;MEGLRQDPFYIVRQEIQDTVHELQQKMSRFHGLTAANPERKQLAANVRDGCDSLQWQLKELEAALDRAAEQPARFNLSQDEIASRRKWIAATRRQAEGMTNTLKTATAPPVNAAEAKAQKANEAFLGDEQAKQQLIMRQQDVELEDIEQAVTRLGRVGLTIHEELESQGRMLDELGEDVDTTHSRLRATQKKIMDVIRKSGTNTQLGVIVFLVVVLVVLVVLTFSPV
;
A
#
# COMPACT_ATOMS: atom_id res chain seq x y z
N MET A 1 -34.24 37.28 32.88
CA MET A 1 -32.78 37.09 32.71
C MET A 1 -32.44 35.76 33.35
N GLU A 2 -32.50 34.68 32.58
CA GLU A 2 -32.07 33.36 33.06
C GLU A 2 -30.56 33.41 33.24
N GLY A 3 -30.13 33.38 34.50
CA GLY A 3 -28.71 33.37 34.84
C GLY A 3 -28.04 32.23 34.09
N LEU A 4 -26.93 32.53 33.40
CA LEU A 4 -26.04 31.54 32.82
C LEU A 4 -25.60 30.59 33.95
N ARG A 5 -26.34 29.50 34.14
CA ARG A 5 -25.93 28.44 35.06
C ARG A 5 -24.66 27.85 34.48
N GLN A 6 -23.58 27.97 35.23
CA GLN A 6 -22.30 27.36 34.89
C GLN A 6 -22.53 25.87 34.61
N ASP A 7 -22.08 25.41 33.45
CA ASP A 7 -22.28 24.02 33.04
C ASP A 7 -21.60 23.09 34.07
N PRO A 8 -22.36 22.21 34.76
CA PRO A 8 -21.84 21.32 35.78
C PRO A 8 -20.69 20.44 35.30
N PHE A 9 -20.64 20.14 33.98
CA PHE A 9 -19.56 19.36 33.39
C PHE A 9 -18.19 19.98 33.67
N TYR A 10 -18.05 21.30 33.54
CA TYR A 10 -16.75 21.97 33.69
C TYR A 10 -16.30 22.04 35.15
N ILE A 11 -17.25 22.05 36.09
CA ILE A 11 -16.95 21.99 37.53
C ILE A 11 -16.39 20.61 37.87
N VAL A 12 -17.12 19.55 37.49
CA VAL A 12 -16.68 18.16 37.71
C VAL A 12 -15.38 17.87 36.96
N ARG A 13 -15.22 18.42 35.75
CA ARG A 13 -13.97 18.32 34.99
C ARG A 13 -12.78 18.86 35.77
N GLN A 14 -12.93 20.04 36.39
CA GLN A 14 -11.88 20.66 37.17
C GLN A 14 -11.54 19.81 38.41
N GLU A 15 -12.55 19.34 39.15
CA GLU A 15 -12.36 18.46 40.31
C GLU A 15 -11.62 17.15 39.93
N ILE A 16 -11.99 16.56 38.79
CA ILE A 16 -11.29 15.38 38.25
C ILE A 16 -9.85 15.72 37.87
N GLN A 17 -9.60 16.88 37.25
CA GLN A 17 -8.23 17.28 36.89
C GLN A 17 -7.35 17.49 38.13
N ASP A 18 -7.88 18.10 39.18
CA ASP A 18 -7.18 18.28 40.45
C ASP A 18 -6.85 16.93 41.10
N THR A 19 -7.82 16.01 41.09
CA THR A 19 -7.63 14.63 41.57
C THR A 19 -6.55 13.90 40.78
N VAL A 20 -6.57 14.00 39.44
CA VAL A 20 -5.53 13.40 38.58
C VAL A 20 -4.15 13.96 38.92
N HIS A 21 -4.03 15.27 39.11
CA HIS A 21 -2.76 15.90 39.48
C HIS A 21 -2.25 15.39 40.83
N GLU A 22 -3.13 15.28 41.83
CA GLU A 22 -2.79 14.73 43.14
C GLU A 22 -2.29 13.27 43.05
N LEU A 23 -2.96 12.44 42.25
CA LEU A 23 -2.53 11.05 42.03
C LEU A 23 -1.20 10.96 41.30
N GLN A 24 -0.94 11.82 40.31
CA GLN A 24 0.35 11.89 39.64
C GLN A 24 1.48 12.28 40.59
N GLN A 25 1.25 13.24 41.50
CA GLN A 25 2.22 13.61 42.54
C GLN A 25 2.50 12.45 43.50
N LYS A 26 1.45 11.75 43.96
CA LYS A 26 1.60 10.55 44.80
C LYS A 26 2.35 9.44 44.06
N MET A 27 2.11 9.28 42.76
CA MET A 27 2.79 8.29 41.93
C MET A 27 4.28 8.64 41.71
N SER A 28 4.63 9.91 41.52
CA SER A 28 6.05 10.31 41.40
C SER A 28 6.79 10.05 42.71
N ARG A 29 6.16 10.39 43.86
CA ARG A 29 6.68 10.07 45.19
C ARG A 29 6.85 8.57 45.36
N PHE A 30 5.87 7.76 44.99
CA PHE A 30 5.96 6.29 45.03
C PHE A 30 7.19 5.75 44.28
N HIS A 31 7.50 6.28 43.09
CA HIS A 31 8.69 5.89 42.33
C HIS A 31 10.00 6.31 42.98
N GLY A 32 10.02 7.43 43.69
CA GLY A 32 11.19 7.90 44.45
C GLY A 32 11.50 7.09 45.71
N LEU A 33 10.58 6.25 46.18
CA LEU A 33 10.73 5.46 47.40
C LEU A 33 11.23 4.03 47.13
N THR A 34 12.12 3.55 47.99
CA THR A 34 12.62 2.17 47.94
C THR A 34 11.55 1.15 48.33
N ALA A 35 11.70 -0.10 47.87
CA ALA A 35 10.74 -1.19 48.13
C ALA A 35 10.56 -1.51 49.63
N ALA A 36 11.58 -1.22 50.45
CA ALA A 36 11.54 -1.45 51.89
C ALA A 36 10.78 -0.35 52.67
N ASN A 37 10.44 0.77 52.04
CA ASN A 37 9.77 1.87 52.71
C ASN A 37 8.29 1.53 52.97
N PRO A 38 7.80 1.53 54.23
CA PRO A 38 6.40 1.26 54.55
C PRO A 38 5.43 2.24 53.87
N GLU A 39 5.87 3.48 53.66
CA GLU A 39 5.11 4.53 52.98
C GLU A 39 4.80 4.18 51.52
N ARG A 40 5.67 3.40 50.86
CA ARG A 40 5.48 2.96 49.48
C ARG A 40 4.22 2.10 49.32
N LYS A 41 3.92 1.23 50.28
CA LYS A 41 2.70 0.41 50.26
C LYS A 41 1.44 1.26 50.44
N GLN A 42 1.50 2.25 51.35
CA GLN A 42 0.39 3.18 51.59
C GLN A 42 0.12 4.07 50.36
N LEU A 43 1.17 4.63 49.75
CA LEU A 43 1.04 5.40 48.50
C LEU A 43 0.48 4.56 47.36
N ALA A 44 0.90 3.30 47.22
CA ALA A 44 0.34 2.41 46.22
C ALA A 44 -1.16 2.13 46.41
N ALA A 45 -1.59 1.93 47.67
CA ALA A 45 -3.01 1.78 47.99
C ALA A 45 -3.78 3.06 47.66
N ASN A 46 -3.31 4.22 48.13
CA ASN A 46 -3.95 5.52 47.89
C ASN A 46 -4.07 5.85 46.39
N VAL A 47 -3.05 5.58 45.60
CA VAL A 47 -3.10 5.84 44.15
C VAL A 47 -4.04 4.85 43.47
N ARG A 48 -4.06 3.58 43.88
CA ARG A 48 -5.02 2.58 43.36
C ARG A 48 -6.46 2.98 43.65
N ASP A 49 -6.78 3.25 44.91
CA ASP A 49 -8.14 3.62 45.35
C ASP A 49 -8.60 4.92 44.67
N GLY A 50 -7.69 5.88 44.51
CA GLY A 50 -7.97 7.11 43.77
C GLY A 50 -8.22 6.89 42.28
N CYS A 51 -7.46 5.99 41.63
CA CYS A 51 -7.71 5.62 40.24
C CYS A 51 -9.05 4.90 40.06
N ASP A 52 -9.41 4.01 40.99
CA ASP A 52 -10.70 3.30 40.96
C ASP A 52 -11.88 4.29 41.15
N SER A 53 -11.74 5.26 42.06
CA SER A 53 -12.70 6.34 42.23
C SER A 53 -12.84 7.19 40.95
N LEU A 54 -11.72 7.57 40.33
CA LEU A 54 -11.72 8.31 39.06
C LEU A 54 -12.40 7.53 37.94
N GLN A 55 -12.15 6.22 37.82
CA GLN A 55 -12.80 5.38 36.83
C GLN A 55 -14.33 5.37 37.01
N TRP A 56 -14.80 5.31 38.25
CA TRP A 56 -16.22 5.41 38.55
C TRP A 56 -16.80 6.79 38.17
N GLN A 57 -16.15 7.88 38.57
CA GLN A 57 -16.61 9.24 38.25
C GLN A 57 -16.67 9.49 36.73
N LEU A 58 -15.65 9.03 36.00
CA LEU A 58 -15.58 9.15 34.54
C LEU A 58 -16.68 8.33 33.84
N LYS A 59 -17.03 7.16 34.39
CA LYS A 59 -18.14 6.34 33.88
C LYS A 59 -19.48 7.03 34.09
N GLU A 60 -19.71 7.65 35.24
CA GLU A 60 -20.96 8.39 35.50
C GLU A 60 -21.04 9.65 34.62
N LEU A 61 -19.93 10.36 34.45
CA LEU A 61 -19.86 11.53 33.59
C LEU A 61 -20.12 11.20 32.11
N GLU A 62 -19.64 10.04 31.64
CA GLU A 62 -19.93 9.51 30.30
C GLU A 62 -21.42 9.18 30.15
N ALA A 63 -22.03 8.51 31.13
CA ALA A 63 -23.47 8.22 31.13
C ALA A 63 -24.32 9.51 31.15
N ALA A 64 -23.91 10.53 31.89
CA ALA A 64 -24.56 11.84 31.89
C ALA A 64 -24.45 12.52 30.52
N LEU A 65 -23.28 12.43 29.87
CA LEU A 65 -23.04 12.97 28.54
C LEU A 65 -23.89 12.27 27.48
N ASP A 66 -24.05 10.95 27.56
CA ASP A 66 -24.87 10.19 26.61
C ASP A 66 -26.35 10.58 26.72
N ARG A 67 -26.89 10.73 27.94
CA ARG A 67 -28.25 11.25 28.14
C ARG A 67 -28.41 12.69 27.61
N ALA A 68 -27.39 13.53 27.79
CA ALA A 68 -27.42 14.89 27.26
C ALA A 68 -27.35 14.92 25.72
N ALA A 69 -26.63 13.97 25.11
CA ALA A 69 -26.52 13.82 23.67
C ALA A 69 -27.81 13.35 22.99
N GLU A 70 -28.73 12.71 23.71
CA GLU A 70 -30.08 12.37 23.21
C GLU A 70 -30.96 13.61 22.99
N GLN A 71 -30.76 14.69 23.77
CA GLN A 71 -31.52 15.93 23.65
C GLN A 71 -30.61 17.18 23.67
N PRO A 72 -29.74 17.38 22.67
CA PRO A 72 -28.71 18.43 22.70
C PRO A 72 -29.28 19.85 22.81
N ALA A 73 -30.44 20.09 22.16
CA ALA A 73 -31.11 21.40 22.16
C ALA A 73 -31.58 21.83 23.56
N ARG A 74 -31.89 20.88 24.46
CA ARG A 74 -32.32 21.17 25.83
C ARG A 74 -31.17 21.69 26.70
N PHE A 75 -29.94 21.33 26.36
CA PHE A 75 -28.74 21.65 27.11
C PHE A 75 -27.84 22.67 26.39
N ASN A 76 -28.26 23.20 25.23
CA ASN A 76 -27.46 24.09 24.39
C ASN A 76 -26.07 23.52 24.04
N LEU A 77 -25.99 22.21 23.79
CA LEU A 77 -24.73 21.52 23.46
C LEU A 77 -24.59 21.33 21.96
N SER A 78 -23.45 21.76 21.39
CA SER A 78 -23.09 21.46 20.01
C SER A 78 -22.50 20.04 19.88
N GLN A 79 -22.52 19.49 18.67
CA GLN A 79 -21.89 18.19 18.40
C GLN A 79 -20.37 18.22 18.66
N ASP A 80 -19.73 19.34 18.36
CA ASP A 80 -18.29 19.55 18.62
C ASP A 80 -17.98 19.57 20.12
N GLU A 81 -18.86 20.17 20.91
CA GLU A 81 -18.74 20.20 22.37
C GLU A 81 -18.88 18.78 22.94
N ILE A 82 -19.90 18.03 22.52
CA ILE A 82 -20.09 16.62 22.94
C ILE A 82 -18.86 15.78 22.56
N ALA A 83 -18.35 15.91 21.33
CA ALA A 83 -17.15 15.20 20.88
C ALA A 83 -15.91 15.56 21.72
N SER A 84 -15.74 16.84 22.03
CA SER A 84 -14.64 17.33 22.89
C SER A 84 -14.72 16.75 24.30
N ARG A 85 -15.92 16.69 24.90
CA ARG A 85 -16.16 16.08 26.21
C ARG A 85 -15.85 14.58 26.21
N ARG A 86 -16.31 13.84 25.20
CA ARG A 86 -15.99 12.40 25.03
C ARG A 86 -14.50 12.15 24.92
N LYS A 87 -13.81 12.95 24.11
CA LYS A 87 -12.35 12.85 23.93
C LYS A 87 -11.61 13.08 25.25
N TRP A 88 -12.02 14.08 26.03
CA TRP A 88 -11.42 14.36 27.34
C TRP A 88 -11.66 13.22 28.33
N ILE A 89 -12.90 12.71 28.45
CA ILE A 89 -13.22 11.57 29.33
C ILE A 89 -12.35 10.35 28.98
N ALA A 90 -12.25 10.01 27.68
CA ALA A 90 -11.46 8.88 27.21
C ALA A 90 -9.95 9.06 27.49
N ALA A 91 -9.42 10.27 27.33
CA ALA A 91 -8.02 10.56 27.63
C ALA A 91 -7.74 10.43 29.13
N THR A 92 -8.60 10.96 30.00
CA THR A 92 -8.46 10.89 31.46
C THR A 92 -8.56 9.44 31.96
N ARG A 93 -9.46 8.64 31.39
CA ARG A 93 -9.60 7.20 31.68
C ARG A 93 -8.29 6.44 31.42
N ARG A 94 -7.66 6.68 30.27
CA ARG A 94 -6.36 6.05 29.92
C ARG A 94 -5.25 6.45 30.90
N GLN A 95 -5.27 7.68 31.42
CA GLN A 95 -4.29 8.11 32.43
C GLN A 95 -4.46 7.34 33.74
N ALA A 96 -5.69 7.18 34.23
CA ALA A 96 -5.99 6.39 35.42
C ALA A 96 -5.59 4.92 35.26
N GLU A 97 -5.90 4.31 34.11
CA GLU A 97 -5.49 2.93 33.79
C GLU A 97 -3.96 2.76 33.75
N GLY A 98 -3.25 3.72 33.17
CA GLY A 98 -1.78 3.73 33.14
C GLY A 98 -1.16 3.76 34.53
N MET A 99 -1.68 4.59 35.44
CA MET A 99 -1.23 4.64 36.85
C MET A 99 -1.53 3.32 37.58
N THR A 100 -2.71 2.73 37.38
CA THR A 100 -3.05 1.43 37.98
C THR A 100 -2.14 0.30 37.47
N ASN A 101 -1.83 0.25 36.18
CA ASN A 101 -0.98 -0.79 35.60
C ASN A 101 0.47 -0.68 36.07
N THR A 102 1.02 0.52 36.12
CA THR A 102 2.36 0.77 36.66
C THR A 102 2.48 0.35 38.13
N LEU A 103 1.45 0.62 38.95
CA LEU A 103 1.41 0.14 40.34
C LEU A 103 1.33 -1.38 40.45
N LYS A 104 0.53 -2.05 39.62
CA LYS A 104 0.42 -3.51 39.62
C LYS A 104 1.79 -4.15 39.38
N THR A 105 2.52 -3.66 38.37
CA THR A 105 3.88 -4.13 38.08
C THR A 105 4.85 -3.82 39.22
N ALA A 106 4.77 -2.63 39.82
CA ALA A 106 5.68 -2.19 40.86
C ALA A 106 5.41 -2.75 42.27
N THR A 107 4.25 -3.40 42.49
CA THR A 107 3.83 -3.96 43.79
C THR A 107 3.62 -5.47 43.78
N ALA A 108 3.81 -6.14 42.63
CA ALA A 108 3.78 -7.59 42.55
C ALA A 108 4.88 -8.22 43.44
N PRO A 109 4.57 -9.28 44.21
CA PRO A 109 5.56 -9.97 45.03
C PRO A 109 6.65 -10.62 44.16
N PRO A 110 7.90 -10.74 44.67
CA PRO A 110 8.96 -11.43 43.96
C PRO A 110 8.73 -12.94 44.05
N VAL A 111 8.04 -13.49 43.05
CA VAL A 111 7.93 -14.92 42.77
C VAL A 111 9.29 -15.41 42.23
N ASN A 112 10.20 -15.71 43.16
CA ASN A 112 11.61 -15.89 42.88
C ASN A 112 11.98 -17.29 42.34
N ALA A 113 12.93 -17.28 41.40
CA ALA A 113 13.63 -18.38 40.74
C ALA A 113 12.92 -19.08 39.57
N ALA A 114 11.77 -19.74 39.75
CA ALA A 114 11.15 -20.52 38.67
C ALA A 114 10.47 -19.61 37.63
N GLU A 115 9.66 -18.66 38.09
CA GLU A 115 9.07 -17.64 37.22
C GLU A 115 10.09 -16.59 36.82
N ALA A 116 11.07 -16.21 37.64
CA ALA A 116 12.15 -15.33 37.17
C ALA A 116 12.96 -15.96 36.02
N LYS A 117 13.15 -17.29 36.01
CA LYS A 117 13.80 -18.00 34.89
C LYS A 117 12.86 -18.11 33.69
N ALA A 118 11.57 -18.34 33.90
CA ALA A 118 10.56 -18.36 32.84
C ALA A 118 10.31 -16.96 32.24
N GLN A 119 10.28 -15.91 33.05
CA GLN A 119 10.09 -14.50 32.69
C GLN A 119 11.36 -13.95 32.05
N LYS A 120 12.56 -14.30 32.55
CA LYS A 120 13.82 -13.93 31.90
C LYS A 120 14.02 -14.71 30.60
N ALA A 121 13.58 -15.97 30.52
CA ALA A 121 13.53 -16.71 29.27
C ALA A 121 12.49 -16.14 28.31
N ASN A 122 11.34 -15.68 28.82
CA ASN A 122 10.27 -15.09 28.02
C ASN A 122 10.59 -13.64 27.61
N GLU A 123 11.26 -12.84 28.44
CA GLU A 123 11.80 -11.52 28.11
C GLU A 123 13.01 -11.63 27.19
N ALA A 124 13.87 -12.64 27.37
CA ALA A 124 14.93 -12.92 26.41
C ALA A 124 14.34 -13.40 25.09
N PHE A 125 13.29 -14.23 25.09
CA PHE A 125 12.61 -14.68 23.88
C PHE A 125 11.79 -13.56 23.22
N LEU A 126 11.08 -12.73 23.98
CA LEU A 126 10.34 -11.57 23.49
C LEU A 126 11.27 -10.44 23.05
N GLY A 127 12.41 -10.27 23.72
CA GLY A 127 13.45 -9.33 23.34
C GLY A 127 14.21 -9.78 22.10
N ASP A 128 14.49 -11.08 21.97
CA ASP A 128 15.06 -11.70 20.77
C ASP A 128 14.05 -11.66 19.60
N GLU A 129 12.75 -11.93 19.84
CA GLU A 129 11.73 -11.75 18.81
C GLU A 129 11.44 -10.27 18.50
N GLN A 130 11.53 -9.34 19.45
CA GLN A 130 11.45 -7.91 19.14
C GLN A 130 12.68 -7.44 18.38
N ALA A 131 13.88 -7.91 18.72
CA ALA A 131 15.10 -7.61 17.99
C ALA A 131 15.06 -8.21 16.58
N LYS A 132 14.55 -9.43 16.44
CA LYS A 132 14.31 -10.10 15.17
C LYS A 132 13.21 -9.43 14.37
N GLN A 133 12.12 -8.98 14.98
CA GLN A 133 11.08 -8.17 14.34
C GLN A 133 11.61 -6.79 13.94
N GLN A 134 12.52 -6.18 14.71
CA GLN A 134 13.19 -4.94 14.32
C GLN A 134 14.21 -5.16 13.21
N LEU A 135 14.90 -6.30 13.18
CA LEU A 135 15.79 -6.69 12.07
C LEU A 135 15.00 -7.03 10.81
N ILE A 136 13.84 -7.67 10.95
CA ILE A 136 12.90 -7.95 9.86
C ILE A 136 12.26 -6.64 9.37
N MET A 137 11.86 -5.73 10.25
CA MET A 137 11.37 -4.39 9.86
C MET A 137 12.47 -3.57 9.18
N ARG A 138 13.71 -3.60 9.68
CA ARG A 138 14.84 -2.96 9.01
C ARG A 138 15.19 -3.62 7.67
N GLN A 139 15.07 -4.94 7.55
CA GLN A 139 15.21 -5.63 6.27
C GLN A 139 14.08 -5.25 5.31
N GLN A 140 12.84 -5.11 5.80
CA GLN A 140 11.71 -4.64 5.01
C GLN A 140 11.86 -3.17 4.60
N ASP A 141 12.48 -2.30 5.42
CA ASP A 141 12.81 -0.92 5.02
C ASP A 141 13.87 -0.88 3.92
N VAL A 142 14.89 -1.77 3.98
CA VAL A 142 15.88 -1.93 2.91
C VAL A 142 15.25 -2.53 1.65
N GLU A 143 14.32 -3.48 1.79
CA GLU A 143 13.59 -4.07 0.66
C GLU A 143 12.62 -3.07 0.03
N LEU A 144 12.04 -2.15 0.80
CA LEU A 144 11.24 -1.03 0.28
C LEU A 144 12.08 -0.05 -0.54
N GLU A 145 13.33 0.21 -0.15
CA GLU A 145 14.27 1.02 -0.94
C GLU A 145 14.66 0.32 -2.26
N ASP A 146 14.85 -1.00 -2.21
CA ASP A 146 15.08 -1.81 -3.42
C ASP A 146 13.85 -1.86 -4.33
N ILE A 147 12.64 -1.91 -3.76
CA ILE A 147 11.37 -1.80 -4.51
C ILE A 147 11.24 -0.41 -5.13
N GLU A 148 11.57 0.68 -4.41
CA GLU A 148 11.55 2.04 -4.96
C GLU A 148 12.51 2.17 -6.16
N GLN A 149 13.71 1.59 -6.05
CA GLN A 149 14.65 1.55 -7.17
C GLN A 149 14.17 0.63 -8.31
N ALA A 150 13.54 -0.50 -7.99
CA ALA A 150 12.97 -1.41 -8.99
C ALA A 150 11.80 -0.76 -9.74
N VAL A 151 10.92 -0.04 -9.05
CA VAL A 151 9.83 0.75 -9.64
C VAL A 151 10.40 1.89 -10.50
N THR A 152 11.47 2.55 -10.06
CA THR A 152 12.15 3.58 -10.87
C THR A 152 12.79 2.98 -12.13
N ARG A 153 13.41 1.79 -12.02
CA ARG A 153 13.96 1.05 -13.17
C ARG A 153 12.85 0.59 -14.11
N LEU A 154 11.74 0.05 -13.60
CA LEU A 154 10.56 -0.33 -14.37
C LEU A 154 9.92 0.87 -15.06
N GLY A 155 9.84 2.02 -14.39
CA GLY A 155 9.35 3.26 -14.98
C GLY A 155 10.22 3.72 -16.15
N ARG A 156 11.55 3.64 -16.01
CA ARG A 156 12.49 3.91 -17.12
C ARG A 156 12.32 2.94 -18.28
N VAL A 157 12.23 1.64 -18.00
CA VAL A 157 11.97 0.62 -19.05
C VAL A 157 10.62 0.85 -19.71
N GLY A 158 9.59 1.23 -18.95
CA GLY A 158 8.27 1.57 -19.47
C GLY A 158 8.28 2.77 -20.41
N LEU A 159 9.08 3.81 -20.10
CA LEU A 159 9.31 4.94 -21.00
C LEU A 159 10.04 4.51 -22.28
N THR A 160 11.08 3.69 -22.18
CA THR A 160 11.77 3.17 -23.36
C THR A 160 10.87 2.29 -24.22
N ILE A 161 10.02 1.45 -23.61
CA ILE A 161 9.02 0.66 -24.35
C ILE A 161 8.00 1.59 -25.00
N HIS A 162 7.57 2.65 -24.33
CA HIS A 162 6.64 3.61 -24.92
C HIS A 162 7.24 4.30 -26.16
N GLU A 163 8.48 4.78 -26.06
CA GLU A 163 9.21 5.37 -27.18
C GLU A 163 9.42 4.37 -28.33
N GLU A 164 9.76 3.12 -28.00
CA GLU A 164 9.95 2.06 -28.99
C GLU A 164 8.63 1.65 -29.65
N LEU A 165 7.52 1.58 -28.91
CA LEU A 165 6.18 1.33 -29.46
C LEU A 165 5.72 2.48 -30.36
N GLU A 166 6.02 3.73 -29.99
CA GLU A 166 5.74 4.89 -30.85
C GLU A 166 6.56 4.83 -32.14
N SER A 167 7.85 4.48 -32.05
CA SER A 167 8.74 4.25 -33.20
C SER A 167 8.23 3.12 -34.09
N GLN A 168 7.85 1.98 -33.50
CA GLN A 168 7.27 0.85 -34.22
C GLN A 168 5.92 1.21 -34.86
N GLY A 169 5.11 2.07 -34.23
CA GLY A 169 3.89 2.62 -34.83
C GLY A 169 4.18 3.39 -36.12
N ARG A 170 5.21 4.25 -36.11
CA ARG A 170 5.66 4.98 -37.31
C ARG A 170 6.20 4.04 -38.39
N MET A 171 6.95 3.02 -38.00
CA MET A 171 7.48 2.01 -38.93
C MET A 171 6.37 1.15 -39.54
N LEU A 172 5.30 0.86 -38.79
CA LEU A 172 4.13 0.16 -39.30
C LEU A 172 3.35 1.01 -40.30
N ASP A 173 3.25 2.32 -40.06
CA ASP A 173 2.63 3.24 -41.03
C ASP A 173 3.44 3.30 -42.34
N GLU A 174 4.78 3.38 -42.25
CA GLU A 174 5.68 3.34 -43.41
C GLU A 174 5.60 1.99 -44.15
N LEU A 175 5.57 0.87 -43.42
CA LEU A 175 5.35 -0.44 -44.01
C LEU A 175 3.98 -0.53 -44.71
N GLY A 176 2.95 0.11 -44.15
CA GLY A 176 1.63 0.22 -44.78
C GLY A 176 1.71 0.94 -46.13
N GLU A 177 2.43 2.06 -46.20
CA GLU A 177 2.66 2.81 -47.43
C GLU A 177 3.46 1.97 -48.46
N ASP A 178 4.50 1.26 -48.04
CA ASP A 178 5.29 0.38 -48.89
C ASP A 178 4.49 -0.82 -49.41
N VAL A 179 3.59 -1.38 -48.60
CA VAL A 179 2.66 -2.43 -49.02
C VAL A 179 1.68 -1.90 -50.06
N ASP A 180 1.14 -0.70 -49.88
CA ASP A 180 0.23 -0.06 -50.84
C ASP A 180 0.93 0.24 -52.17
N THR A 181 2.15 0.77 -52.13
CA THR A 181 2.94 1.00 -53.36
C THR A 181 3.29 -0.32 -54.04
N THR A 182 3.68 -1.35 -53.29
CA THR A 182 3.96 -2.69 -53.83
C THR A 182 2.72 -3.30 -54.47
N HIS A 183 1.55 -3.21 -53.83
CA HIS A 183 0.28 -3.66 -54.38
C HIS A 183 -0.07 -2.93 -55.69
N SER A 184 0.19 -1.61 -55.79
CA SER A 184 0.00 -0.85 -57.02
C SER A 184 0.92 -1.33 -58.16
N ARG A 185 2.20 -1.62 -57.86
CA ARG A 185 3.18 -2.15 -58.83
C ARG A 185 2.85 -3.57 -59.26
N LEU A 186 2.39 -4.41 -58.32
CA LEU A 186 1.92 -5.76 -58.60
C LEU A 186 0.74 -5.72 -59.57
N ARG A 187 -0.24 -4.84 -59.36
CA ARG A 187 -1.36 -4.63 -60.31
C ARG A 187 -0.88 -4.19 -61.69
N ALA A 188 0.07 -3.26 -61.76
CA ALA A 188 0.64 -2.83 -63.04
C ALA A 188 1.38 -3.97 -63.76
N THR A 189 2.09 -4.81 -63.00
CA THR A 189 2.83 -5.96 -63.54
C THR A 189 1.87 -7.06 -64.00
N GLN A 190 0.84 -7.36 -63.21
CA GLN A 190 -0.24 -8.27 -63.59
C GLN A 190 -0.90 -7.83 -64.90
N LYS A 191 -1.15 -6.51 -65.06
CA LYS A 191 -1.67 -5.95 -66.31
C LYS A 191 -0.70 -6.17 -67.49
N LYS A 192 0.60 -5.93 -67.31
CA LYS A 192 1.61 -6.20 -68.35
C LYS A 192 1.72 -7.68 -68.71
N ILE A 193 1.65 -8.58 -67.74
CA ILE A 193 1.66 -10.04 -67.99
C ILE A 193 0.44 -10.42 -68.83
N MET A 194 -0.75 -9.91 -68.50
CA MET A 194 -1.95 -10.12 -69.30
C MET A 194 -1.78 -9.58 -70.74
N ASP A 195 -1.16 -8.42 -70.91
CA ASP A 195 -0.86 -7.85 -72.23
C ASP A 195 0.18 -8.69 -73.00
N VAL A 196 1.22 -9.22 -72.33
CA VAL A 196 2.23 -10.09 -72.95
C VAL A 196 1.65 -11.43 -73.34
N ILE A 197 0.83 -12.06 -72.50
CA ILE A 197 0.12 -13.30 -72.86
C ILE A 197 -0.72 -13.07 -74.11
N ARG A 198 -1.42 -11.93 -74.18
CA ARG A 198 -2.22 -11.56 -75.35
C ARG A 198 -1.35 -11.28 -76.59
N LYS A 199 -0.14 -10.73 -76.43
CA LYS A 199 0.77 -10.38 -77.53
C LYS A 199 1.67 -11.55 -77.98
N SER A 200 1.90 -12.55 -77.12
CA SER A 200 2.64 -13.80 -77.41
C SER A 200 1.78 -14.84 -78.13
N GLY A 201 0.64 -14.43 -78.69
CA GLY A 201 -0.24 -15.29 -79.45
C GLY A 201 0.37 -15.66 -80.81
N THR A 202 0.88 -16.89 -80.87
CA THR A 202 0.89 -17.81 -82.03
C THR A 202 1.73 -17.43 -83.26
N ASN A 203 1.74 -16.16 -83.67
CA ASN A 203 2.24 -15.77 -84.99
C ASN A 203 3.76 -15.92 -85.13
N THR A 204 4.53 -15.58 -84.08
CA THR A 204 6.00 -15.72 -84.12
C THR A 204 6.44 -17.18 -83.95
N GLN A 205 5.77 -17.93 -83.08
CA GLN A 205 6.12 -19.33 -82.81
C GLN A 205 5.81 -20.23 -84.02
N LEU A 206 4.70 -19.98 -84.71
CA LEU A 206 4.32 -20.74 -85.91
C LEU A 206 5.33 -20.51 -87.05
N GLY A 207 5.90 -19.31 -87.18
CA GLY A 207 6.96 -19.02 -88.15
C GLY A 207 8.25 -19.82 -87.90
N VAL A 208 8.67 -19.97 -86.64
CA VAL A 208 9.90 -20.71 -86.28
C VAL A 208 9.76 -22.20 -86.55
N ILE A 209 8.58 -22.80 -86.25
CA ILE A 209 8.34 -24.22 -86.52
C ILE A 209 8.45 -24.50 -88.02
N VAL A 210 7.80 -23.68 -88.84
CA VAL A 210 7.86 -23.81 -90.31
C VAL A 210 9.31 -23.72 -90.81
N PHE A 211 10.12 -22.80 -90.28
CA PHE A 211 11.53 -22.67 -90.64
C PHE A 211 12.38 -23.90 -90.26
N LEU A 212 12.22 -24.44 -89.05
CA LEU A 212 12.98 -25.62 -88.60
C LEU A 212 12.64 -26.89 -89.39
N VAL A 213 11.37 -27.09 -89.76
CA VAL A 213 10.94 -28.21 -90.60
C VAL A 213 11.67 -28.20 -91.94
N VAL A 214 11.83 -27.01 -92.56
CA VAL A 214 12.56 -26.87 -93.82
C VAL A 214 14.04 -27.26 -93.68
N VAL A 215 14.71 -26.83 -92.62
CA VAL A 215 16.13 -27.15 -92.38
C VAL A 215 16.35 -28.66 -92.14
N LEU A 216 15.45 -29.32 -91.40
CA LEU A 216 15.51 -30.76 -91.16
C LEU A 216 15.44 -31.55 -92.47
N VAL A 217 14.51 -31.18 -93.36
CA VAL A 217 14.35 -31.82 -94.67
C VAL A 217 15.65 -31.72 -95.47
N VAL A 218 16.29 -30.55 -95.49
CA VAL A 218 17.57 -30.35 -96.19
C VAL A 218 18.67 -31.27 -95.64
N LEU A 219 18.80 -31.40 -94.31
CA LEU A 219 19.82 -32.24 -93.69
C LEU A 219 19.61 -33.73 -93.97
N VAL A 220 18.36 -34.22 -93.89
CA VAL A 220 18.04 -35.62 -94.20
C VAL A 220 18.38 -35.94 -95.65
N VAL A 221 18.07 -35.04 -96.59
CA VAL A 221 18.45 -35.21 -98.00
C VAL A 221 19.98 -35.27 -98.15
N LEU A 222 20.71 -34.43 -97.42
CA LEU A 222 22.18 -34.39 -97.48
C LEU A 222 22.83 -35.64 -96.88
N THR A 223 22.32 -36.18 -95.77
CA THR A 223 22.91 -37.35 -95.09
C THR A 223 22.59 -38.68 -95.76
N PHE A 224 21.38 -38.84 -96.31
CA PHE A 224 20.98 -40.04 -97.04
C PHE A 224 21.30 -39.97 -98.54
N SER A 225 22.01 -38.94 -99.00
CA SER A 225 22.59 -38.92 -100.33
C SER A 225 23.85 -39.80 -100.34
N PRO A 226 23.81 -41.04 -100.88
CA PRO A 226 25.00 -41.88 -100.97
C PRO A 226 26.00 -41.20 -101.93
N VAL A 227 27.14 -40.79 -101.37
CA VAL A 227 28.31 -40.25 -102.08
C VAL A 227 28.98 -41.35 -102.90
#